data_AF-F0ZG54-F1
#
_entry.id   AF-F0ZG54-F1
#
_cell.length_a   1.000
_cell.length_b   1.000
_cell.length_c   1.000
_cell.angle_alpha   90.00
_cell.angle_beta   90.00
_cell.angle_gamma   90.00
#
_symmetry.space_group_name_H-M   'P 1'
#
loop_
_entity.id
_entity.type
_entity.pdbx_description
1 polymer ?
#
loop_
_entity_poly.entity_id
_entity_poly.type
_entity_poly.pdbx_seq_one_letter_code
_entity_poly.pdbx_strand_id
1 'polypeptide(L)'
;MGNYFSKKETFENQVLAMESRIANMESRINSSKTRLHNNYIKIIFYFIIIEIILAYSLYTIFFSSDTLSEKAMCFVYSLLISIGFYSFAKLYRFTFGLEELFEERKRVTDYEHTKKLLENYELFKKKKYFNRIELSSDKYRK
;
A
#
# COMPACT_ATOMS: atom_id res chain seq x y z
N MET A 1 45.78 6.38 7.26
CA MET A 1 44.74 6.97 6.38
C MET A 1 43.69 5.97 5.84
N GLY A 2 43.72 4.67 6.20
CA GLY A 2 42.84 3.65 5.61
C GLY A 2 41.35 3.62 6.06
N ASN A 3 41.00 4.10 7.26
CA ASN A 3 39.63 4.00 7.79
C ASN A 3 38.60 4.93 7.10
N TYR A 4 39.04 5.95 6.38
CA TYR A 4 38.13 6.97 5.81
C TYR A 4 37.53 6.56 4.46
N PHE A 5 38.24 5.76 3.67
CA PHE A 5 37.73 5.23 2.40
C PHE A 5 36.69 4.13 2.65
N SER A 6 36.95 3.24 3.60
CA SER A 6 36.00 2.21 4.07
C SER A 6 34.66 2.83 4.51
N LYS A 7 34.67 3.91 5.31
CA LYS A 7 33.42 4.58 5.74
C LYS A 7 32.61 5.16 4.59
N LYS A 8 33.27 5.68 3.54
CA LYS A 8 32.58 6.25 2.37
C LYS A 8 31.89 5.16 1.55
N GLU A 9 32.61 4.09 1.24
CA GLU A 9 32.09 2.94 0.49
C GLU A 9 30.94 2.26 1.25
N THR A 10 31.06 2.12 2.57
CA THR A 10 29.99 1.59 3.43
C THR A 10 28.73 2.45 3.37
N PHE A 11 28.89 3.78 3.31
CA PHE A 11 27.77 4.71 3.23
C PHE A 11 27.09 4.71 1.84
N GLU A 12 27.87 4.73 0.76
CA GLU A 12 27.33 4.64 -0.61
C GLU A 12 26.55 3.32 -0.82
N ASN A 13 27.08 2.22 -0.28
CA ASN A 13 26.37 0.93 -0.27
C ASN A 13 25.08 0.97 0.57
N GLN A 14 25.05 1.71 1.68
CA GLN A 14 23.82 1.89 2.48
C GLN A 14 22.75 2.68 1.72
N VAL A 15 23.14 3.73 0.99
CA VAL A 15 22.22 4.52 0.15
C VAL A 15 21.66 3.66 -0.98
N LEU A 16 22.51 2.94 -1.71
CA LEU A 16 22.08 2.05 -2.79
C LEU A 16 21.16 0.92 -2.30
N ALA A 17 21.47 0.32 -1.15
CA ALA A 17 20.61 -0.68 -0.53
C ALA A 17 19.24 -0.10 -0.15
N MET A 18 19.20 1.17 0.25
CA MET A 18 17.98 1.87 0.60
C MET A 18 17.13 2.21 -0.62
N GLU A 19 17.73 2.73 -1.70
CA GLU A 19 17.07 2.99 -2.98
C GLU A 19 16.45 1.70 -3.56
N SER A 20 17.20 0.60 -3.51
CA SER A 20 16.71 -0.73 -3.90
C SER A 20 15.51 -1.18 -3.06
N ARG A 21 15.55 -0.95 -1.73
CA ARG A 21 14.43 -1.25 -0.84
C ARG A 21 13.19 -0.41 -1.18
N ILE A 22 13.37 0.88 -1.46
CA ILE A 22 12.28 1.78 -1.87
C ILE A 22 11.65 1.27 -3.17
N ALA A 23 12.46 1.01 -4.21
CA ALA A 23 11.98 0.51 -5.49
C ALA A 23 11.22 -0.84 -5.35
N ASN A 24 11.71 -1.73 -4.49
CA ASN A 24 11.03 -2.99 -4.20
C ASN A 24 9.70 -2.78 -3.44
N MET A 25 9.65 -1.83 -2.52
CA MET A 25 8.38 -1.47 -1.84
C MET A 25 7.38 -0.89 -2.84
N GLU A 26 7.81 -0.04 -3.76
CA GLU A 26 6.93 0.53 -4.79
C GLU A 26 6.37 -0.53 -5.74
N SER A 27 7.21 -1.47 -6.20
CA SER A 27 6.77 -2.56 -7.07
C SER A 27 5.78 -3.50 -6.37
N ARG A 28 6.01 -3.78 -5.08
CA ARG A 28 5.07 -4.55 -4.23
C ARG A 28 3.74 -3.83 -4.05
N ILE A 29 3.75 -2.51 -3.88
CA ILE A 29 2.51 -1.71 -3.79
C ILE A 29 1.75 -1.71 -5.11
N ASN A 30 2.43 -1.56 -6.25
CA ASN A 30 1.75 -1.57 -7.55
C ASN A 30 1.16 -2.95 -7.89
N SER A 31 1.90 -4.01 -7.57
CA SER A 31 1.39 -5.37 -7.77
C SER A 31 0.24 -5.70 -6.83
N SER A 32 0.28 -5.25 -5.56
CA SER A 32 -0.85 -5.41 -4.64
C SER A 32 -2.08 -4.64 -5.11
N LYS A 33 -1.93 -3.36 -5.50
CA LYS A 33 -3.02 -2.53 -6.06
C LYS A 33 -3.68 -3.21 -7.27
N THR A 34 -2.87 -3.71 -8.22
CA THR A 34 -3.39 -4.40 -9.41
C THR A 34 -4.12 -5.69 -9.04
N ARG A 35 -3.55 -6.52 -8.15
CA ARG A 35 -4.18 -7.77 -7.71
C ARG A 35 -5.52 -7.50 -7.02
N LEU A 36 -5.58 -6.45 -6.22
CA LEU A 36 -6.77 -6.07 -5.46
C LEU A 36 -7.86 -5.49 -6.36
N HIS A 37 -7.51 -4.64 -7.33
CA HIS A 37 -8.45 -4.15 -8.32
C HIS A 37 -9.09 -5.32 -9.11
N ASN A 38 -8.28 -6.29 -9.54
CA ASN A 38 -8.78 -7.49 -10.18
C ASN A 38 -9.71 -8.31 -9.26
N ASN A 39 -9.36 -8.44 -7.97
CA ASN A 39 -10.22 -9.13 -7.00
C ASN A 39 -11.54 -8.39 -6.78
N TYR A 40 -11.52 -7.06 -6.70
CA TYR A 40 -12.72 -6.24 -6.55
C TYR A 40 -13.66 -6.40 -7.75
N ILE A 41 -13.12 -6.36 -8.98
CA ILE A 41 -13.90 -6.62 -10.20
C ILE A 41 -14.53 -8.02 -10.14
N LYS A 42 -13.78 -9.04 -9.73
CA LYS A 42 -14.32 -10.41 -9.56
C LYS A 42 -15.44 -10.45 -8.54
N ILE A 43 -15.30 -9.79 -7.40
CA ILE A 43 -16.35 -9.72 -6.37
C ILE A 43 -17.63 -9.11 -6.94
N ILE A 44 -17.54 -7.99 -7.67
CA ILE A 44 -18.70 -7.38 -8.34
C ILE A 44 -19.32 -8.36 -9.35
N PHE A 45 -18.50 -9.02 -10.16
CA PHE A 45 -18.98 -9.97 -11.16
C PHE A 45 -19.74 -11.15 -10.52
N TYR A 46 -19.19 -11.75 -9.47
CA TYR A 46 -19.89 -12.80 -8.71
C TYR A 46 -21.15 -12.29 -8.03
N PHE A 47 -21.17 -11.05 -7.56
CA PHE A 47 -22.36 -10.44 -6.98
C PHE A 47 -23.51 -10.35 -7.99
N ILE A 48 -23.21 -9.92 -9.23
CA ILE A 48 -24.22 -9.88 -10.32
C ILE A 48 -24.76 -11.28 -10.62
N ILE A 49 -23.90 -12.30 -10.66
CA ILE A 49 -24.33 -13.68 -10.88
C ILE A 49 -25.25 -14.16 -9.76
N ILE A 50 -24.89 -13.90 -8.50
CA ILE A 50 -25.67 -14.29 -7.34
C ILE A 50 -27.04 -13.59 -7.35
N GLU A 51 -27.09 -12.30 -7.67
CA GLU A 51 -28.36 -11.56 -7.81
C GLU A 51 -29.27 -12.16 -8.90
N ILE A 52 -28.72 -12.55 -10.06
CA ILE A 52 -29.49 -13.20 -11.12
C ILE A 52 -30.06 -14.54 -10.65
N ILE A 53 -29.25 -15.36 -9.96
CA ILE A 53 -29.69 -16.65 -9.40
C ILE A 53 -30.78 -16.41 -8.35
N LEU A 54 -30.60 -15.45 -7.46
CA LEU A 54 -31.59 -15.10 -6.44
C LEU A 54 -32.90 -14.63 -7.07
N ALA A 55 -32.83 -13.77 -8.08
CA ALA A 55 -34.00 -13.27 -8.80
C ALA A 55 -34.75 -14.41 -9.49
N TYR A 56 -34.02 -15.36 -10.09
CA TYR A 56 -34.62 -16.56 -10.67
C TYR A 56 -35.31 -17.43 -9.61
N SER A 57 -34.66 -17.69 -8.47
CA SER A 57 -35.25 -18.45 -7.36
C SER A 57 -36.47 -17.74 -6.75
N LEU A 58 -36.45 -16.42 -6.64
CA LEU A 58 -37.60 -15.64 -6.19
C LEU A 58 -38.75 -15.73 -7.18
N TYR A 59 -38.45 -15.65 -8.49
CA TYR A 59 -39.46 -15.78 -9.53
C TYR A 59 -40.16 -17.14 -9.47
N THR A 60 -39.42 -18.23 -9.30
CA THR A 60 -40.01 -19.57 -9.19
C THR A 60 -40.86 -19.73 -7.93
N ILE A 61 -40.38 -19.28 -6.77
CA ILE A 61 -41.12 -19.36 -5.49
C ILE A 61 -42.37 -18.45 -5.51
N PHE A 62 -42.27 -17.26 -6.11
CA PHE A 62 -43.38 -16.32 -6.19
C PHE A 62 -44.55 -16.87 -7.02
N PHE A 63 -44.24 -17.67 -8.05
CA PHE A 63 -45.25 -18.32 -8.89
C PHE A 63 -45.82 -19.59 -8.24
N SER A 64 -45.06 -20.27 -7.38
CA SER A 64 -45.50 -21.51 -6.71
C SER A 64 -46.19 -21.30 -5.36
N SER A 65 -46.11 -20.12 -4.77
CA SER A 65 -46.67 -19.85 -3.44
C SER A 65 -48.14 -19.42 -3.51
N ASP A 66 -48.97 -20.06 -2.70
CA ASP A 66 -50.42 -19.81 -2.64
C ASP A 66 -50.78 -18.72 -1.64
N THR A 67 -49.95 -18.47 -0.62
CA THR A 67 -50.25 -17.49 0.43
C THR A 67 -49.49 -16.18 0.26
N LEU A 68 -50.15 -15.05 0.57
CA LEU A 68 -49.54 -13.72 0.55
C LEU A 68 -48.35 -13.60 1.52
N SER A 69 -48.40 -14.33 2.65
CA SER A 69 -47.36 -14.27 3.69
C SER A 69 -46.04 -14.91 3.24
N GLU A 70 -46.08 -16.01 2.50
CA GLU A 70 -44.89 -16.67 1.94
C GLU A 70 -44.20 -15.78 0.92
N LYS A 71 -45.00 -15.11 0.06
CA LYS A 71 -44.49 -14.13 -0.91
C LYS A 71 -43.77 -12.98 -0.20
N ALA A 72 -44.38 -12.42 0.84
CA ALA A 72 -43.80 -11.33 1.62
C ALA A 72 -42.48 -11.75 2.31
N MET A 73 -42.42 -12.93 2.91
CA MET A 73 -41.19 -13.45 3.52
C MET A 73 -40.06 -13.60 2.51
N CYS A 74 -40.34 -14.10 1.31
CA CYS A 74 -39.35 -14.21 0.24
C CYS A 74 -38.73 -12.86 -0.13
N PHE A 75 -39.55 -11.81 -0.27
CA PHE A 75 -39.06 -10.46 -0.52
C PHE A 75 -38.16 -9.94 0.61
N VAL A 76 -38.51 -10.20 1.86
CA VAL A 76 -37.70 -9.80 3.02
C VAL A 76 -36.34 -10.50 3.00
N TYR A 77 -36.28 -11.81 2.74
CA TYR A 77 -35.02 -12.52 2.63
C TYR A 77 -34.15 -12.02 1.47
N SER A 78 -34.75 -11.72 0.32
CA SER A 78 -34.05 -11.12 -0.81
C SER A 78 -33.40 -9.79 -0.43
N LEU A 79 -34.16 -8.90 0.23
CA LEU A 79 -33.66 -7.61 0.69
C LEU A 79 -32.52 -7.76 1.71
N LEU A 80 -32.66 -8.68 2.67
CA LEU A 80 -31.63 -8.95 3.67
C LEU A 80 -30.32 -9.43 3.02
N ILE A 81 -30.41 -10.29 2.01
CA ILE A 81 -29.24 -10.79 1.27
C ILE A 81 -28.56 -9.63 0.53
N SER A 82 -29.31 -8.79 -0.20
CA SER A 82 -28.72 -7.64 -0.91
C SER A 82 -28.09 -6.62 0.06
N ILE A 83 -28.70 -6.37 1.23
CA ILE A 83 -28.11 -5.52 2.29
C ILE A 83 -26.82 -6.12 2.84
N GLY A 84 -26.79 -7.43 3.08
CA GLY A 84 -25.59 -8.15 3.55
C GLY A 84 -24.42 -8.02 2.58
N PHE A 85 -24.68 -8.26 1.29
CA PHE A 85 -23.67 -8.11 0.25
C PHE A 85 -23.18 -6.67 0.09
N TYR A 86 -24.09 -5.68 0.09
CA TYR A 86 -23.71 -4.28 0.04
C TYR A 86 -22.79 -3.89 1.21
N SER A 87 -23.14 -4.35 2.40
CA SER A 87 -22.33 -4.12 3.61
C SER A 87 -20.95 -4.78 3.48
N PHE A 88 -20.88 -6.00 2.97
CA PHE A 88 -19.63 -6.72 2.74
C PHE A 88 -18.74 -6.02 1.69
N ALA A 89 -19.32 -5.57 0.57
CA ALA A 89 -18.59 -4.81 -0.45
C ALA A 89 -18.05 -3.48 0.11
N LYS A 90 -18.84 -2.80 0.94
CA LYS A 90 -18.42 -1.55 1.61
C LYS A 90 -17.29 -1.80 2.61
N LEU A 91 -17.38 -2.86 3.41
CA LEU A 91 -16.32 -3.27 4.33
C LEU A 91 -15.03 -3.63 3.59
N TYR A 92 -15.12 -4.38 2.48
CA TYR A 92 -13.96 -4.73 1.66
C TYR A 92 -13.23 -3.49 1.13
N ARG A 93 -13.98 -2.49 0.66
CA ARG A 93 -13.41 -1.21 0.24
C ARG A 93 -12.78 -0.44 1.41
N PHE A 94 -13.40 -0.48 2.58
CA PHE A 94 -12.89 0.20 3.77
C PHE A 94 -11.59 -0.42 4.29
N THR A 95 -11.53 -1.75 4.39
CA THR A 95 -10.30 -2.46 4.79
C THR A 95 -9.14 -2.16 3.84
N PHE A 96 -9.43 -1.95 2.56
CA PHE A 96 -8.43 -1.53 1.58
C PHE A 96 -7.94 -0.09 1.80
N GLY A 97 -8.85 0.86 2.03
CA GLY A 97 -8.47 2.24 2.31
C GLY A 97 -7.58 2.36 3.55
N LEU A 98 -7.78 1.49 4.55
CA LEU A 98 -6.90 1.40 5.71
C LEU A 98 -5.50 0.87 5.36
N GLU A 99 -5.40 -0.18 4.54
CA GLU A 99 -4.11 -0.74 4.14
C GLU A 99 -3.27 0.27 3.33
N GLU A 100 -3.91 1.06 2.47
CA GLU A 100 -3.24 2.16 1.75
C GLU A 100 -2.70 3.23 2.69
N LEU A 101 -3.48 3.65 3.70
CA LEU A 101 -3.03 4.62 4.72
C LEU A 101 -1.86 4.09 5.56
N PHE A 102 -1.85 2.80 5.89
CA PHE A 102 -0.74 2.17 6.61
C PHE A 102 0.55 2.14 5.78
N GLU A 103 0.46 1.77 4.50
CA GLU A 103 1.61 1.77 3.59
C GLU A 103 2.13 3.18 3.32
N GLU A 104 1.26 4.18 3.22
CA GLU A 104 1.67 5.58 3.05
C GLU A 104 2.43 6.10 4.27
N ARG A 105 1.98 5.79 5.50
CA ARG A 105 2.70 6.15 6.73
C ARG A 105 4.07 5.49 6.82
N LYS A 106 4.19 4.26 6.32
CA LYS A 106 5.47 3.54 6.26
C LYS A 106 6.44 4.20 5.28
N ARG A 107 5.97 4.60 4.09
CA ARG A 107 6.77 5.39 3.14
C ARG A 107 7.28 6.69 3.72
N VAL A 108 6.42 7.45 4.41
CA VAL A 108 6.81 8.74 5.01
C VAL A 108 7.94 8.54 6.03
N THR A 109 7.86 7.49 6.84
CA THR A 109 8.89 7.16 7.84
C THR A 109 10.22 6.78 7.19
N ASP A 110 10.18 5.92 6.15
CA ASP A 110 11.38 5.53 5.41
C ASP A 110 11.99 6.73 4.66
N TYR A 111 11.17 7.63 4.12
CA TYR A 111 11.62 8.86 3.47
C TYR A 111 12.31 9.81 4.45
N GLU A 112 11.73 10.05 5.63
CA GLU A 112 12.37 10.86 6.67
C GLU A 112 13.72 10.29 7.11
N HIS A 113 13.80 8.97 7.24
CA HIS A 113 15.06 8.28 7.55
C HIS A 113 16.10 8.48 6.44
N THR A 114 15.67 8.43 5.17
CA THR A 114 16.54 8.66 3.99
C THR A 114 17.08 10.09 4.00
N LYS A 115 16.20 11.06 4.26
CA LYS A 115 16.55 12.48 4.29
C LYS A 115 17.62 12.77 5.35
N LYS A 116 17.47 12.21 6.56
CA LYS A 116 18.48 12.33 7.63
C LYS A 116 19.83 11.72 7.25
N LEU A 117 19.83 10.57 6.58
CA LEU A 117 21.06 9.98 6.06
C LEU A 117 21.74 10.90 5.05
N LEU A 118 20.98 11.45 4.11
CA LEU A 118 21.49 12.35 3.07
C LEU A 118 22.07 13.66 3.68
N GLU A 119 21.37 14.27 4.63
CA GLU A 119 21.87 15.46 5.35
C GLU A 119 23.19 15.16 6.09
N ASN A 120 23.28 14.00 6.76
CA ASN A 120 24.51 13.56 7.42
C ASN A 120 25.67 13.36 6.42
N TYR A 121 25.38 12.89 5.21
CA TYR A 121 26.37 12.77 4.15
C TYR A 121 26.88 14.12 3.66
N GLU A 122 25.98 15.07 3.43
CA GLU A 122 26.37 16.42 3.02
C GLU A 122 27.24 17.11 4.07
N LEU A 123 26.88 16.95 5.36
CA LEU A 123 27.69 17.44 6.48
C LEU A 123 29.07 16.78 6.51
N PHE A 124 29.14 15.46 6.32
CA PHE A 124 30.41 14.73 6.23
C PHE A 124 31.28 15.24 5.07
N LYS A 125 30.68 15.42 3.88
CA LYS A 125 31.35 15.95 2.70
C LYS A 125 31.86 17.37 2.95
N LYS A 126 31.05 18.25 3.54
CA LYS A 126 31.43 19.63 3.87
C LYS A 126 32.60 19.69 4.87
N LYS A 127 32.56 18.83 5.90
CA LYS A 127 33.65 18.69 6.88
C LYS A 127 34.96 18.21 6.24
N LYS A 128 34.88 17.31 5.26
CA LYS A 128 36.05 16.85 4.48
C LYS A 128 36.69 17.99 3.68
N TYR A 129 35.89 18.87 3.07
CA TYR A 129 36.43 20.05 2.37
C TYR A 129 37.12 21.00 3.35
N PHE A 130 36.49 21.27 4.49
CA PHE A 130 37.04 22.18 5.50
C PHE A 130 38.38 21.70 6.06
N ASN A 131 38.46 20.43 6.49
CA ASN A 131 39.71 19.84 7.01
C ASN A 131 40.83 19.83 5.96
N ARG A 132 40.50 19.67 4.67
CA ARG A 132 41.49 19.67 3.58
C ARG A 132 42.06 21.08 3.33
N ILE A 133 41.25 22.12 3.55
CA ILE A 133 41.67 23.53 3.45
C ILE A 133 42.59 23.90 4.62
N GLU A 134 42.24 23.54 5.86
CA GLU A 134 43.10 23.75 7.04
C GLU A 134 44.49 23.11 6.89
N LEU A 135 44.51 21.82 6.51
CA LEU A 135 45.76 21.06 6.26
C LEU A 135 46.61 21.67 5.15
N SER A 136 45.99 22.32 4.16
CA SER A 136 46.72 23.04 3.13
C SER A 136 47.27 24.37 3.64
N SER A 137 46.55 25.08 4.50
CA SER A 137 46.98 26.38 5.06
C SER A 137 48.15 26.26 6.05
N ASP A 138 48.17 25.21 6.89
CA ASP A 138 49.28 24.94 7.82
C ASP A 138 50.56 24.55 7.09
N LYS A 139 50.44 23.98 5.89
CA LYS A 139 51.59 23.60 5.06
C LYS A 139 52.33 24.80 4.46
N TYR A 140 51.68 25.95 4.34
CA TYR A 140 52.29 27.21 3.85
C TYR A 140 52.70 28.16 4.99
N ARG A 141 52.60 27.73 6.26
CA ARG A 141 52.93 28.52 7.45
C ARG A 141 54.28 28.15 8.09
N LYS A 142 55.12 27.38 7.38
CA LYS A 142 56.50 27.04 7.78
C LYS A 142 57.50 27.69 6.86
#